data_AF-A0A7X6PGT3-F1
#
_entry.id   AF-A0A7X6PGT3-F1
#
_cell.length_a   1.000
_cell.length_b   1.000
_cell.length_c   1.000
_cell.angle_alpha   90.00
_cell.angle_beta   90.00
_cell.angle_gamma   90.00
#
_symmetry.space_group_name_H-M   'P 1'
#
loop_
_entity.id
_entity.type
_entity.pdbx_description
1 polymer ?
#
loop_
_entity_poly.entity_id
_entity_poly.type
_entity_poly.pdbx_seq_one_letter_code
_entity_poly.pdbx_strand_id
1 'polypeptide(L)'
;MGISREEVLADFRLANLSRNLSVIGRREVLSGKAKFGIFGDGKEIIQLALAKQFREGDWRSGYYRDQTWMMAMNLFDAVQFFHQLYGNT
;
A
#
# COMPACT_ATOMS: atom_id res chain seq x y z
N MET A 1 -6.71 10.04 24.84
CA MET A 1 -6.47 9.73 23.41
C MET A 1 -4.97 9.54 23.24
N GLY A 2 -4.53 8.32 22.96
CA GLY A 2 -3.12 8.02 22.75
C GLY A 2 -2.99 6.89 21.75
N ILE A 3 -2.02 7.00 20.84
CA ILE A 3 -1.66 5.92 19.92
C ILE A 3 -0.92 4.87 20.75
N SER A 4 -1.35 3.60 20.71
CA SER A 4 -0.68 2.55 21.48
C SER A 4 0.66 2.16 20.84
N ARG A 5 1.57 1.59 21.62
CA ARG A 5 2.85 1.08 21.10
C ARG A 5 2.62 0.02 20.02
N GLU A 6 1.64 -0.85 20.25
CA GLU A 6 1.28 -1.96 19.35
C GLU A 6 0.78 -1.40 18.02
N GLU A 7 -0.04 -0.35 18.06
CA GLU A 7 -0.53 0.35 16.88
C GLU A 7 0.61 1.00 16.09
N VAL A 8 1.53 1.72 16.76
CA VAL A 8 2.71 2.31 16.11
C VAL A 8 3.57 1.24 15.44
N LEU A 9 3.79 0.10 16.09
CA LEU A 9 4.59 -0.99 15.53
C LEU A 9 3.89 -1.66 14.34
N ALA A 10 2.56 -1.81 14.37
CA ALA A 10 1.79 -2.34 13.26
C ALA A 10 1.86 -1.40 12.04
N ASP A 11 1.63 -0.10 12.26
CA ASP A 11 1.73 0.93 11.22
C ASP A 11 3.14 0.99 10.61
N PHE A 12 4.18 0.93 11.45
CA PHE A 12 5.57 0.92 10.99
C PHE A 12 5.88 -0.29 10.10
N ARG A 13 5.40 -1.48 10.48
CA ARG A 13 5.56 -2.70 9.69
C ARG A 13 4.85 -2.59 8.34
N LEU A 14 3.62 -2.10 8.33
CA LEU A 14 2.84 -1.94 7.11
C LEU A 14 3.44 -0.87 6.17
N ALA A 15 3.90 0.26 6.73
CA ALA A 15 4.60 1.28 5.97
C ALA A 15 5.89 0.73 5.34
N ASN A 16 6.69 -0.02 6.12
CA ASN A 16 7.89 -0.66 5.61
C ASN A 16 7.59 -1.68 4.51
N LEU A 17 6.57 -2.52 4.70
CA LEU A 17 6.14 -3.47 3.69
C LEU A 17 5.79 -2.72 2.39
N SER A 18 4.93 -1.71 2.46
CA SER A 18 4.52 -0.91 1.31
C SER A 18 5.71 -0.24 0.58
N ARG A 19 6.68 0.28 1.33
CA ARG A 19 7.91 0.85 0.79
C ARG A 19 8.75 -0.20 0.06
N ASN A 20 8.93 -1.38 0.66
CA ASN A 20 9.72 -2.46 0.06
C ASN A 20 9.04 -3.00 -1.20
N LEU A 21 7.71 -3.13 -1.21
CA LEU A 21 6.95 -3.50 -2.40
C LEU A 21 7.16 -2.49 -3.54
N SER A 22 7.20 -1.19 -3.23
CA SER A 22 7.50 -0.14 -4.22
C SER A 22 8.90 -0.28 -4.81
N VAL A 23 9.91 -0.56 -3.98
CA VAL A 23 11.30 -0.77 -4.43
C VAL A 23 11.40 -1.99 -5.34
N ILE A 24 10.79 -3.11 -4.94
CA ILE A 24 10.80 -4.35 -5.73
C ILE A 24 10.02 -4.14 -7.03
N GLY A 25 8.82 -3.58 -6.96
CA GLY A 25 7.98 -3.31 -8.12
C GLY A 25 8.68 -2.45 -9.16
N ARG A 26 9.39 -1.38 -8.74
CA ARG A 26 10.24 -0.59 -9.65
C ARG A 26 11.27 -1.45 -10.36
N ARG A 27 11.98 -2.30 -9.62
CA ARG A 27 13.00 -3.19 -10.20
C ARG A 27 12.38 -4.17 -11.20
N GLU A 28 11.21 -4.71 -10.91
CA GLU A 28 10.51 -5.66 -11.78
C GLU A 28 10.03 -4.99 -13.08
N VAL A 29 9.57 -3.74 -13.00
CA VAL A 29 9.25 -2.92 -14.19
C VAL A 29 10.50 -2.57 -14.98
N LEU A 30 11.57 -2.09 -14.33
CA LEU A 30 12.83 -1.71 -14.99
C LEU A 30 13.55 -2.89 -15.64
N SER A 31 13.37 -4.11 -15.12
CA SER A 31 13.91 -5.34 -15.72
C SER A 31 13.01 -5.97 -16.78
N GLY A 32 11.84 -5.38 -17.07
CA GLY A 32 10.90 -5.85 -18.09
C GLY A 32 10.07 -7.08 -17.71
N LYS A 33 10.17 -7.55 -16.46
CA LYS A 33 9.36 -8.67 -15.94
C LYS A 33 7.90 -8.26 -15.72
N ALA A 34 7.70 -7.02 -15.29
CA ALA A 34 6.40 -6.37 -15.24
C ALA A 34 6.28 -5.31 -16.35
N LYS A 35 5.06 -5.08 -16.86
CA LYS A 35 4.84 -4.18 -18.00
C LYS A 35 4.84 -2.70 -17.60
N PHE A 36 4.19 -2.35 -16.50
CA PHE A 36 4.05 -0.97 -16.03
C PHE A 36 3.69 -0.97 -14.54
N GLY A 37 4.14 0.06 -13.81
CA GLY A 37 3.76 0.25 -12.42
C GLY A 37 4.09 1.65 -11.93
N ILE A 38 3.14 2.26 -11.20
CA ILE A 38 3.36 3.49 -10.43
C ILE A 38 3.24 3.11 -8.96
N PHE A 39 4.18 3.59 -8.14
CA PHE A 39 4.34 3.14 -6.77
C PHE A 39 4.16 4.30 -5.77
N GLY A 40 3.60 4.00 -4.61
CA GLY A 40 3.17 4.92 -3.56
C GLY A 40 4.28 5.53 -2.69
N ASP A 41 5.55 5.56 -3.12
CA ASP A 41 6.67 6.04 -2.29
C ASP A 41 6.43 7.43 -1.70
N GLY A 42 6.56 7.53 -0.39
CA GLY A 42 6.43 8.78 0.36
C GLY A 42 5.00 9.10 0.76
N LYS A 43 4.03 8.22 0.42
CA LYS A 43 2.62 8.38 0.81
C LYS A 43 2.20 7.45 1.96
N GLU A 44 3.11 6.64 2.50
CA GLU A 44 2.78 5.56 3.43
C GLU A 44 2.06 6.09 4.68
N ILE A 45 2.65 7.10 5.34
CA ILE A 45 2.12 7.65 6.60
C ILE A 45 0.78 8.34 6.40
N ILE A 46 0.64 9.14 5.34
CA ILE A 46 -0.63 9.84 5.03
C ILE A 46 -1.75 8.82 4.75
N GLN A 47 -1.42 7.73 4.07
CA GLN A 47 -2.40 6.69 3.75
C GLN A 47 -2.80 5.86 4.97
N LEU A 48 -1.87 5.59 5.90
CA LEU A 48 -2.20 4.96 7.19
C LEU A 48 -3.10 5.87 8.03
N ALA A 49 -2.78 7.17 8.10
CA ALA A 49 -3.61 8.15 8.79
C ALA A 49 -5.03 8.21 8.19
N LEU A 50 -5.14 8.21 6.85
CA LEU A 50 -6.42 8.15 6.15
C LEU A 50 -7.19 6.87 6.47
N ALA A 51 -6.54 5.70 6.47
CA ALA A 51 -7.20 4.42 6.74
C ALA A 51 -7.83 4.39 8.14
N LYS A 52 -7.16 4.97 9.16
CA LYS A 52 -7.69 5.05 10.53
C LYS A 52 -8.91 5.95 10.70
N GLN A 53 -9.08 6.93 9.80
CA GLN A 53 -10.21 7.86 9.85
C GLN A 53 -11.35 7.48 8.90
N PHE A 54 -11.10 6.58 7.95
CA PHE A 54 -12.08 6.12 6.99
C PHE A 54 -13.11 5.20 7.65
N ARG A 55 -14.40 5.45 7.43
CA ARG A 55 -15.52 4.76 8.08
C ARG A 55 -16.48 4.19 7.04
N GLU A 56 -17.35 3.29 7.50
CA GLU A 56 -18.45 2.80 6.69
C GLU A 56 -19.33 3.96 6.21
N GLY A 57 -19.60 4.00 4.90
CA GLY A 57 -20.32 5.10 4.27
C GLY A 57 -19.42 6.22 3.72
N ASP A 58 -18.13 6.26 4.04
CA ASP A 58 -17.18 7.14 3.37
C ASP A 58 -16.89 6.64 1.95
N TRP A 59 -16.79 7.57 1.00
CA TRP A 59 -16.49 7.27 -0.40
C TRP A 59 -15.16 7.89 -0.79
N ARG A 60 -14.37 7.14 -1.55
CA ARG A 60 -13.07 7.55 -2.05
C ARG A 60 -12.94 7.19 -3.52
N SER A 61 -12.59 8.17 -4.36
CA SER A 61 -12.01 7.92 -5.67
C SER A 61 -10.50 7.76 -5.52
N GLY A 62 -10.02 6.52 -5.48
CA GLY A 62 -8.59 6.20 -5.41
C GLY A 62 -7.86 6.41 -6.74
N TYR A 63 -6.54 6.27 -6.71
CA TYR A 63 -5.70 6.25 -7.91
C TYR A 63 -4.48 5.32 -7.76
N TYR A 64 -3.62 5.27 -8.77
CA TYR A 64 -2.53 4.29 -8.94
C TYR A 64 -1.42 4.27 -7.86
N ARG A 65 -1.54 5.00 -6.75
CA ARG A 65 -0.52 5.11 -5.69
C ARG A 65 -1.05 4.78 -4.30
N ASP A 66 -2.19 4.10 -4.21
CA ASP A 66 -2.96 3.95 -2.98
C ASP A 66 -2.71 2.65 -2.21
N GLN A 67 -1.65 1.93 -2.57
CA GLN A 67 -1.37 0.59 -2.06
C GLN A 67 -1.27 0.48 -0.53
N THR A 68 -0.75 1.49 0.18
CA THR A 68 -0.61 1.43 1.64
C THR A 68 -1.98 1.49 2.29
N TRP A 69 -2.84 2.39 1.80
CA TRP A 69 -4.20 2.49 2.29
C TRP A 69 -4.99 1.23 1.96
N MET A 70 -4.87 0.72 0.73
CA MET A 70 -5.61 -0.46 0.33
C MET A 70 -5.21 -1.70 1.15
N MET A 71 -3.92 -1.88 1.45
CA MET A 71 -3.48 -2.92 2.38
C MET A 71 -3.94 -2.64 3.83
N ALA A 72 -3.93 -1.38 4.29
CA ALA A 72 -4.41 -1.02 5.62
C ALA A 72 -5.92 -1.28 5.81
N MET A 73 -6.70 -1.16 4.72
CA MET A 73 -8.12 -1.47 4.67
C MET A 73 -8.40 -2.95 4.35
N ASN A 74 -7.38 -3.81 4.29
CA ASN A 74 -7.46 -5.22 3.92
C ASN A 74 -8.15 -5.48 2.56
N LEU A 75 -8.02 -4.56 1.61
CA LEU A 75 -8.56 -4.71 0.25
C LEU A 75 -7.69 -5.60 -0.64
N PHE A 76 -6.39 -5.64 -0.38
CA PHE A 76 -5.47 -6.62 -0.95
C PHE A 76 -4.22 -6.78 -0.08
N ASP A 77 -3.46 -7.85 -0.31
CA ASP A 77 -2.19 -8.14 0.36
C ASP A 77 -0.94 -7.97 -0.54
N ALA A 78 0.25 -8.15 0.02
CA ALA A 78 1.51 -8.01 -0.71
C ALA A 78 1.63 -8.93 -1.95
N VAL A 79 0.99 -10.09 -1.96
CA VAL A 79 1.01 -11.03 -3.10
C VAL A 79 0.08 -10.52 -4.19
N GLN A 80 -1.14 -10.14 -3.81
CA GLN A 80 -2.14 -9.58 -4.71
C GLN A 80 -1.69 -8.25 -5.33
N PHE A 81 -0.87 -7.47 -4.63
CA PHE A 81 -0.17 -6.32 -5.19
C PHE A 81 0.63 -6.69 -6.45
N PHE A 82 1.40 -7.77 -6.38
CA PHE A 82 2.19 -8.24 -7.51
C PHE A 82 1.36 -8.95 -8.58
N HIS A 83 0.24 -9.58 -8.21
CA HIS A 83 -0.72 -10.10 -9.18
C HIS A 83 -1.21 -9.00 -10.12
N GLN A 84 -1.56 -7.82 -9.57
CA GLN A 84 -1.93 -6.65 -10.38
C GLN A 84 -0.78 -6.18 -11.28
N LEU A 85 0.46 -6.23 -10.78
CA LEU A 85 1.65 -5.79 -11.53
C LEU A 85 2.00 -6.73 -12.69
N TYR A 86 1.78 -8.03 -12.53
CA TYR A 86 2.10 -9.05 -13.55
C TYR A 86 0.90 -9.43 -14.43
N GLY A 87 -0.31 -9.00 -14.10
CA GLY A 87 -1.53 -9.44 -14.78
C GLY A 87 -1.92 -10.89 -14.46
N ASN A 88 -1.63 -11.35 -13.24
CA ASN A 88 -1.97 -12.67 -12.74
C ASN A 88 -3.20 -12.61 -11.82
N THR A 89 -3.92 -13.72 -11.63
CA THR A 89 -5.05 -13.83 -10.67
C THR A 89 -4.75 -14.86 -9.60
#